data_AF-A0A846THF7-F1
#
_entry.id   AF-A0A846THF7-F1
#
_cell.length_a   1.000
_cell.length_b   1.000
_cell.length_c   1.000
_cell.angle_alpha   90.00
_cell.angle_beta   90.00
_cell.angle_gamma   90.00
#
_symmetry.space_group_name_H-M   'P 1'
#
loop_
_entity.id
_entity.type
_entity.pdbx_description
1 polymer ?
#
loop_
_entity_poly.entity_id
_entity_poly.type
_entity_poly.pdbx_seq_one_letter_code
_entity_poly.pdbx_strand_id
1 'polypeptide(L)'
;MEELNTLSVDHEIAVGELLNEWNQCKEQLDSHFKNRDSKMAEPLMRRAISLFEQFLFLSISLSQETCSIKDCKIKPVNVEERLDFILSRPKLFHSYKQLAELFAEQEKQFAKQAVLNKTKSKRPE
;
A
#
# COMPACT_ATOMS: atom_id res chain seq x y z
N MET A 1 -10.12 -11.08 -24.37
CA MET A 1 -11.05 -10.88 -23.23
C MET A 1 -10.64 -11.71 -22.02
N GLU A 2 -10.06 -12.91 -22.18
CA GLU A 2 -9.54 -13.73 -21.06
C GLU A 2 -8.29 -13.13 -20.39
N GLU A 3 -7.33 -12.58 -21.14
CA GLU A 3 -6.08 -12.04 -20.58
C GLU A 3 -6.29 -10.88 -19.58
N LEU A 4 -7.27 -10.00 -19.81
CA LEU A 4 -7.58 -8.89 -18.91
C LEU A 4 -8.20 -9.34 -17.58
N ASN A 5 -8.89 -10.48 -17.58
CA ASN A 5 -9.52 -11.03 -16.38
C ASN A 5 -8.50 -11.80 -15.53
N THR A 6 -7.59 -12.55 -16.16
CA THR A 6 -6.50 -13.25 -15.46
C THR A 6 -5.54 -12.27 -14.79
N LEU A 7 -5.14 -11.19 -15.50
CA LEU A 7 -4.26 -10.16 -14.94
C LEU A 7 -4.88 -9.50 -13.70
N SER A 8 -6.20 -9.28 -13.69
CA SER A 8 -6.89 -8.67 -12.54
C SER A 8 -6.89 -9.58 -11.31
N VAL A 9 -6.99 -10.90 -11.50
CA VAL A 9 -7.01 -11.88 -10.39
C VAL A 9 -5.62 -12.03 -9.78
N ASP A 10 -4.57 -12.03 -10.59
CA ASP A 10 -3.18 -12.13 -10.12
C ASP A 10 -2.78 -10.94 -9.25
N HIS A 11 -3.21 -9.73 -9.62
CA HIS A 11 -2.97 -8.53 -8.80
C HIS A 11 -3.74 -8.55 -7.47
N GLU A 12 -4.98 -9.07 -7.43
CA GLU A 12 -5.73 -9.20 -6.16
C GLU A 12 -5.03 -10.18 -5.20
N ILE A 13 -4.48 -11.29 -5.72
CA ILE A 13 -3.70 -12.26 -4.94
C ILE A 13 -2.40 -11.60 -4.42
N ALA A 14 -1.64 -10.94 -5.30
CA ALA A 14 -0.39 -10.27 -4.94
C ALA A 14 -0.59 -9.21 -3.86
N VAL A 15 -1.66 -8.41 -3.95
CA VAL A 15 -2.02 -7.44 -2.91
C VAL A 15 -2.40 -8.13 -1.60
N GLY A 16 -3.12 -9.25 -1.65
CA GLY A 16 -3.44 -10.05 -0.46
C GLY A 16 -2.19 -10.56 0.26
N GLU A 17 -1.21 -11.09 -0.46
CA GLU A 17 0.07 -11.54 0.10
C GLU A 17 0.87 -10.39 0.70
N LEU A 18 0.94 -9.25 -0.01
CA LEU A 18 1.60 -8.04 0.46
C LEU A 18 1.00 -7.53 1.77
N LEU A 19 -0.33 -7.46 1.87
CA LEU A 19 -1.01 -7.00 3.09
C LEU A 19 -0.82 -7.97 4.26
N ASN A 20 -0.73 -9.27 3.98
CA ASN A 20 -0.39 -10.26 5.02
C ASN A 20 1.03 -10.02 5.56
N GLU A 21 2.00 -9.78 4.67
CA GLU A 21 3.37 -9.46 5.07
C GLU A 21 3.45 -8.13 5.84
N TRP A 22 2.70 -7.12 5.42
CA TRP A 22 2.56 -5.87 6.15
C TRP A 22 2.03 -6.09 7.57
N ASN A 23 0.99 -6.91 7.75
CA ASN A 23 0.44 -7.20 9.08
C ASN A 23 1.49 -7.85 10.01
N GLN A 24 2.28 -8.79 9.50
CA GLN A 24 3.38 -9.40 10.25
C GLN A 24 4.47 -8.39 10.62
N CYS A 25 4.82 -7.48 9.70
CA CYS A 25 5.75 -6.39 9.99
C CYS A 25 5.18 -5.45 11.05
N LYS A 26 3.90 -5.08 10.93
CA LYS A 26 3.19 -4.16 11.81
C LYS A 26 3.16 -4.65 13.25
N GLU A 27 2.87 -5.93 13.48
CA GLU A 27 2.89 -6.53 14.82
C GLU A 27 4.28 -6.43 15.48
N GLN A 28 5.34 -6.72 14.73
CA GLN A 28 6.71 -6.60 15.21
C GLN A 28 7.08 -5.13 15.47
N LEU A 29 6.70 -4.22 14.57
CA LEU A 29 6.93 -2.79 14.72
C LEU A 29 6.20 -2.22 15.93
N ASP A 30 4.95 -2.61 16.17
CA ASP A 30 4.20 -2.23 17.37
C ASP A 30 4.95 -2.65 18.64
N SER A 31 5.49 -3.88 18.68
CA SER A 31 6.31 -4.37 19.80
C SER A 31 7.59 -3.54 19.98
N HIS A 32 8.38 -3.35 18.92
CA HIS A 32 9.65 -2.61 19.01
C HIS A 32 9.43 -1.15 19.41
N PHE A 33 8.46 -0.46 18.84
CA PHE A 33 8.18 0.93 19.20
C PHE A 33 7.59 1.07 20.60
N LYS A 34 6.76 0.13 21.06
CA LYS A 34 6.30 0.08 22.45
C LYS A 34 7.46 -0.08 23.42
N ASN A 35 8.44 -0.91 23.08
CA ASN A 35 9.65 -1.14 23.88
C ASN A 35 10.75 -0.09 23.65
N ARG A 36 10.49 0.93 22.84
CA ARG A 36 11.45 1.99 22.45
C ARG A 36 12.72 1.45 21.77
N ASP A 37 12.64 0.28 21.15
CA ASP A 37 13.73 -0.36 20.42
C ASP A 37 13.75 0.07 18.95
N SER A 38 14.02 1.35 18.74
CA SER A 38 14.09 1.95 17.40
C SER A 38 15.19 1.36 16.51
N LYS A 39 16.20 0.72 17.12
CA LYS A 39 17.30 0.08 16.38
C LYS A 39 16.83 -1.20 15.71
N MET A 40 16.05 -2.03 16.41
CA MET A 40 15.45 -3.23 15.81
C MET A 40 14.27 -2.88 14.90
N ALA A 41 13.57 -1.78 15.15
CA ALA A 41 12.49 -1.31 14.28
C ALA A 41 12.97 -0.83 12.90
N GLU A 42 14.18 -0.25 12.78
CA GLU A 42 14.68 0.32 11.52
C GLU A 42 14.64 -0.65 10.32
N PRO A 43 15.21 -1.87 10.38
CA PRO A 43 15.18 -2.78 9.23
C PRO A 43 13.74 -3.18 8.84
N LEU A 44 12.86 -3.38 9.83
CA LEU A 44 11.44 -3.67 9.59
C LEU A 44 10.71 -2.49 8.98
N MET A 45 11.03 -1.25 9.39
CA MET A 45 10.48 -0.03 8.80
C MET A 45 10.89 0.11 7.34
N ARG A 46 12.17 -0.13 7.00
CA ARG A 46 12.62 -0.09 5.60
C ARG A 46 11.91 -1.13 4.73
N ARG A 47 11.72 -2.33 5.27
CA ARG A 47 10.94 -3.38 4.61
C ARG A 47 9.49 -2.93 4.39
N ALA A 48 8.84 -2.43 5.43
CA ALA A 48 7.45 -1.95 5.35
C ALA A 48 7.26 -0.79 4.37
N ILE A 49 8.24 0.13 4.26
CA ILE A 49 8.21 1.20 3.26
C ILE A 49 8.25 0.62 1.84
N SER A 50 9.15 -0.34 1.57
CA SER A 50 9.22 -1.01 0.27
C SER A 50 7.94 -1.78 -0.07
N LEU A 51 7.31 -2.42 0.91
CA LEU A 51 5.99 -3.04 0.72
C LEU A 51 4.94 -2.00 0.35
N PHE A 52 4.95 -0.84 1.00
CA PHE A 52 4.00 0.22 0.69
C PHE A 52 4.18 0.79 -0.72
N GLU A 53 5.42 0.99 -1.17
CA GLU A 53 5.72 1.42 -2.55
C GLU A 53 5.22 0.40 -3.58
N GLN A 54 5.41 -0.89 -3.32
CA GLN A 54 4.86 -1.96 -4.15
C GLN A 54 3.32 -1.93 -4.17
N PHE A 55 2.68 -1.68 -3.02
CA PHE A 55 1.23 -1.60 -2.95
C PHE A 55 0.66 -0.44 -3.74
N LEU A 56 1.30 0.73 -3.69
CA LEU A 56 0.95 1.87 -4.54
C LEU A 56 1.05 1.50 -6.02
N PHE A 57 2.17 0.89 -6.43
CA PHE A 57 2.39 0.50 -7.82
C PHE A 57 1.32 -0.48 -8.33
N LEU A 58 1.00 -1.52 -7.56
CA LEU A 58 -0.04 -2.50 -7.92
C LEU A 58 -1.43 -1.88 -7.98
N SER A 59 -1.72 -0.91 -7.10
CA SER A 59 -3.00 -0.19 -7.13
C SER A 59 -3.15 0.67 -8.39
N ILE A 60 -2.05 1.31 -8.81
CA ILE A 60 -2.00 2.13 -10.03
C ILE A 60 -2.11 1.25 -11.27
N SER A 61 -1.38 0.12 -11.35
CA SER A 61 -1.44 -0.79 -12.50
C SER A 61 -2.86 -1.34 -12.71
N LEU A 62 -3.60 -1.60 -11.63
CA LEU A 62 -4.99 -2.02 -11.67
C LEU A 62 -5.98 -0.92 -12.10
N SER A 63 -5.57 0.34 -12.13
CA SER A 63 -6.47 1.46 -12.44
C SER A 63 -6.79 1.58 -13.92
N GLN A 64 -6.02 0.91 -14.80
CA GLN A 64 -6.03 1.11 -16.25
C GLN A 64 -5.86 2.58 -16.70
N GLU A 65 -5.79 3.53 -15.75
CA GLU A 65 -5.42 4.92 -15.96
C GLU A 65 -3.89 4.95 -16.03
N THR A 66 -3.34 5.39 -17.17
CA THR A 66 -1.92 5.68 -17.31
C THR A 66 -1.60 6.96 -16.54
N CYS A 67 -1.48 6.85 -15.21
CA CYS A 67 -1.24 7.98 -14.33
C CYS A 67 0.02 7.76 -13.51
N SER A 68 0.86 8.79 -13.42
CA SER A 68 1.94 8.86 -12.42
C SER A 68 1.36 8.84 -11.00
N ILE A 69 2.15 8.52 -9.97
CA ILE A 69 1.76 8.69 -8.55
C ILE A 69 1.24 10.12 -8.30
N LYS A 70 1.71 11.11 -9.05
CA LYS A 70 1.22 12.50 -8.99
C LYS A 70 -0.23 12.67 -9.47
N ASP A 71 -0.59 11.96 -10.54
CA ASP A 71 -1.84 12.14 -11.27
C ASP A 71 -2.86 11.04 -10.99
N CYS A 72 -2.45 9.97 -10.31
CA CYS A 72 -3.34 8.87 -9.98
C CYS A 72 -4.34 9.31 -8.90
N LYS A 73 -5.62 9.08 -9.17
CA LYS A 73 -6.71 9.33 -8.21
C LYS A 73 -6.66 8.38 -7.01
N ILE A 74 -5.88 7.32 -7.09
CA ILE A 74 -5.88 6.18 -6.17
C ILE A 74 -4.59 6.23 -5.33
N LYS A 75 -4.50 7.27 -4.51
CA LYS A 75 -3.38 7.47 -3.58
C LYS A 75 -3.87 8.02 -2.24
N PRO A 76 -3.08 7.85 -1.17
CA PRO A 76 -3.35 8.49 0.11
C PRO A 76 -3.18 10.00 0.03
N VAL A 77 -3.74 10.70 1.02
CA VAL A 77 -3.58 12.15 1.12
C VAL A 77 -2.13 12.49 1.48
N ASN A 78 -1.55 13.47 0.78
CA ASN A 78 -0.18 13.95 0.96
C ASN A 78 0.88 12.83 0.95
N VAL A 79 0.68 11.80 0.13
CA VAL A 79 1.55 10.62 0.08
C VAL A 79 3.03 10.97 -0.14
N GLU A 80 3.34 11.96 -0.97
CA GLU A 80 4.73 12.38 -1.25
C GLU A 80 5.42 12.94 0.00
N GLU A 81 4.83 13.96 0.64
CA GLU A 81 5.39 14.58 1.85
C GLU A 81 5.54 13.58 3.00
N ARG A 82 4.56 12.68 3.14
CA ARG A 82 4.56 11.66 4.19
C ARG A 82 5.63 10.61 3.92
N LEU A 83 5.78 10.14 2.69
CA LEU A 83 6.84 9.20 2.33
C LEU A 83 8.23 9.81 2.49
N ASP A 84 8.45 11.05 2.06
CA ASP A 84 9.71 11.77 2.25
C ASP A 84 10.07 11.87 3.74
N PHE A 85 9.09 12.18 4.59
CA PHE A 85 9.28 12.21 6.04
C PHE A 85 9.65 10.83 6.61
N ILE A 86 8.92 9.78 6.20
CA ILE A 86 9.13 8.41 6.69
C ILE A 86 10.52 7.90 6.26
N LEU A 87 10.89 8.09 4.99
CA LEU A 87 12.17 7.67 4.41
C LEU A 87 13.36 8.36 5.08
N SER A 88 13.23 9.66 5.38
CA SER A 88 14.28 10.41 6.07
C SER A 88 14.42 10.03 7.54
N ARG A 89 13.36 9.51 8.18
CA ARG A 89 13.32 9.25 9.63
C ARG A 89 12.67 7.91 10.00
N PRO A 90 13.13 6.76 9.49
CA PRO A 90 12.46 5.47 9.68
C PRO A 90 12.48 4.98 11.13
N LYS A 91 13.34 5.54 11.99
CA LYS A 91 13.45 5.19 13.42
C LYS A 91 12.41 5.83 14.33
N LEU A 92 11.63 6.79 13.82
CA LEU A 92 10.68 7.52 14.65
C LEU A 92 9.34 6.77 14.72
N PHE A 93 8.76 6.75 15.92
CA PHE A 93 7.41 6.22 16.12
C PHE A 93 6.37 6.96 15.27
N HIS A 94 6.56 8.27 15.07
CA HIS A 94 5.69 9.06 14.20
C HIS A 94 5.75 8.57 12.75
N SER A 95 6.93 8.23 12.23
CA SER A 95 7.09 7.66 10.89
C SER A 95 6.37 6.32 10.76
N TYR A 96 6.42 5.49 11.79
CA TYR A 96 5.64 4.25 11.83
C TYR A 96 4.13 4.50 11.78
N LYS A 97 3.62 5.42 12.60
CA LYS A 97 2.18 5.75 12.58
C LYS A 97 1.74 6.32 11.23
N GLN A 98 2.53 7.20 10.65
CA GLN A 98 2.29 7.74 9.32
C GLN A 98 2.24 6.62 8.26
N LEU A 99 3.18 5.67 8.31
CA LEU A 99 3.18 4.53 7.38
C LEU A 99 1.94 3.64 7.56
N ALA A 100 1.55 3.36 8.80
CA ALA A 100 0.36 2.55 9.07
C ALA A 100 -0.94 3.22 8.60
N GLU A 101 -1.04 4.53 8.73
CA GLU A 101 -2.15 5.32 8.19
C GLU A 101 -2.15 5.32 6.65
N LEU A 102 -0.98 5.46 6.01
CA LEU A 102 -0.85 5.34 4.55
C LEU A 102 -1.36 3.99 4.03
N PHE A 103 -1.00 2.88 4.69
CA PHE A 103 -1.55 1.55 4.37
C PHE A 103 -3.08 1.54 4.48
N ALA A 104 -3.63 1.99 5.61
CA ALA A 104 -5.08 1.98 5.84
C ALA A 104 -5.86 2.86 4.85
N GLU A 105 -5.28 4.00 4.44
CA GLU A 105 -5.84 4.85 3.39
C GLU A 105 -5.80 4.15 2.03
N GLN A 106 -4.67 3.55 1.68
CA GLN A 106 -4.51 2.89 0.38
C GLN A 106 -5.39 1.63 0.25
N GLU A 107 -5.52 0.83 1.30
CA GLU A 107 -6.44 -0.32 1.35
C GLU A 107 -7.88 0.10 1.06
N LYS A 108 -8.33 1.23 1.63
CA LYS A 108 -9.67 1.78 1.35
C LYS A 108 -9.82 2.21 -0.10
N GLN A 109 -8.81 2.82 -0.70
CA GLN A 109 -8.85 3.23 -2.10
C GLN A 109 -8.86 2.01 -3.04
N PHE A 110 -8.00 1.04 -2.77
CA PHE A 110 -7.92 -0.21 -3.51
C PHE A 110 -9.25 -0.98 -3.48
N ALA A 111 -9.86 -1.14 -2.30
CA ALA A 111 -11.13 -1.85 -2.17
C ALA A 111 -12.26 -1.18 -2.98
N LYS A 112 -12.34 0.15 -2.98
CA LYS A 112 -13.31 0.90 -3.80
C LYS A 112 -13.10 0.64 -5.28
N GLN A 113 -11.85 0.67 -5.74
CA GLN A 113 -11.50 0.45 -7.13
C GLN A 113 -11.79 -0.98 -7.59
N ALA A 114 -11.44 -1.98 -6.78
CA ALA A 114 -11.71 -3.38 -7.09
C ALA A 114 -13.22 -3.63 -7.31
N VAL A 115 -14.08 -3.01 -6.49
CA VAL A 115 -15.53 -3.05 -6.68
C VAL A 115 -15.96 -2.37 -7.98
N LEU A 116 -15.44 -1.16 -8.27
CA LEU A 116 -15.77 -0.43 -9.51
C LEU A 116 -15.38 -1.24 -10.76
N ASN A 117 -14.19 -1.84 -10.78
CA ASN A 117 -13.72 -2.65 -11.90
C ASN A 117 -14.61 -3.89 -12.12
N LYS A 118 -15.03 -4.57 -11.04
CA LYS A 118 -15.98 -5.70 -11.11
C LYS A 118 -17.35 -5.31 -11.65
N THR A 119 -17.82 -4.09 -11.39
CA THR A 119 -19.09 -3.59 -11.95
C THR A 119 -19.00 -3.20 -13.43
N LYS A 120 -17.86 -2.62 -13.87
CA LYS A 120 -17.63 -2.27 -15.28
C LYS A 120 -17.57 -3.49 -16.19
N SER A 121 -16.94 -4.59 -15.75
CA SER A 121 -16.88 -5.84 -16.53
C SER A 121 -18.22 -6.58 -16.66
N LYS A 122 -19.27 -6.19 -15.92
CA LYS A 122 -20.59 -6.87 -15.91
C LYS A 122 -21.68 -6.14 -16.69
N ARG A 123 -21.39 -4.99 -17.30
CA ARG A 123 -22.39 -4.25 -18.09
C ARG A 123 -22.27 -4.68 -19.57
N PRO A 124 -23.13 -5.56 -20.10
CA PRO A 124 -23.27 -5.69 -21.54
C PRO A 124 -23.87 -4.38 -22.08
N GLU A 125 -23.31 -3.88 -23.18
CA GLU A 125 -23.95 -2.84 -24.01
C GLU A 125 -25.24 -3.39 -24.65
#